data_AF-A0AAV5SA90-F1
#
_entry.id   AF-A0AAV5SA90-F1
#
_cell.length_a   1.000
_cell.length_b   1.000
_cell.length_c   1.000
_cell.angle_alpha   90.00
_cell.angle_beta   90.00
_cell.angle_gamma   90.00
#
_symmetry.space_group_name_H-M   'P 1'
#
loop_
_entity.id
_entity.type
_entity.pdbx_description
1 polymer ?
#
loop_
_entity_poly.entity_id
_entity_poly.type
_entity_poly.pdbx_seq_one_letter_code
_entity_poly.pdbx_strand_id
1 'polypeptide(L)' 'KTSNVTLLIGDKKVQVSKEYLGMHSPVFSGMFFGEFAEKGKKEIEIKDVVYEEFIDLLHLIY' A
#
# COMPACT_ATOMS: atom_id res chain seq x y z
N LYS A 1 2.05 -17.18 2.86
CA LYS A 1 2.36 -16.63 1.52
C LYS A 1 2.30 -15.12 1.67
N THR A 2 3.42 -14.47 1.92
CA THR A 2 3.48 -13.01 2.04
C THR A 2 3.09 -12.38 0.70
N SER A 3 1.95 -11.70 0.68
CA SER A 3 1.47 -11.04 -0.54
C SER A 3 2.10 -9.65 -0.63
N ASN A 4 3.19 -9.54 -1.37
CA ASN A 4 3.86 -8.26 -1.60
C ASN A 4 3.10 -7.47 -2.67
N VAL A 5 3.03 -6.15 -2.49
CA VAL A 5 2.44 -5.22 -3.46
C VAL A 5 3.37 -4.05 -3.68
N THR A 6 3.37 -3.52 -4.90
CA THR A 6 4.10 -2.31 -5.25
C THR A 6 3.12 -1.15 -5.31
N LEU A 7 3.34 -0.14 -4.49
CA LEU A 7 2.62 1.13 -4.53
C LEU A 7 3.40 2.12 -5.39
N LEU A 8 2.73 2.71 -6.36
CA LEU A 8 3.25 3.80 -7.19
C LEU A 8 2.75 5.11 -6.58
N ILE A 9 3.67 5.94 -6.09
CA ILE A 9 3.38 7.24 -5.47
C ILE A 9 4.11 8.29 -6.28
N GLY A 10 3.38 8.98 -7.16
CA GLY A 10 3.98 9.76 -8.24
C GLY A 10 4.87 8.88 -9.12
N ASP A 11 6.11 9.29 -9.35
CA ASP A 11 7.11 8.54 -10.13
C ASP A 11 7.87 7.48 -9.31
N LYS A 12 7.57 7.31 -8.02
CA LYS A 12 8.30 6.40 -7.13
C LYS A 12 7.54 5.11 -6.88
N LYS A 13 8.28 4.01 -6.80
CA LYS A 13 7.76 2.66 -6.50
C LYS A 13 8.17 2.23 -5.09
N VAL A 14 7.22 1.78 -4.29
CA VAL A 14 7.43 1.29 -2.92
C VAL A 14 6.88 -0.11 -2.80
N GLN A 15 7.72 -1.09 -2.45
CA GLN A 15 7.26 -2.44 -2.16
C GLN A 15 6.88 -2.57 -0.68
N VAL A 16 5.67 -3.03 -0.42
CA VAL A 16 5.12 -3.22 0.91
C VAL A 16 4.39 -4.56 1.02
N SER A 17 4.24 -5.07 2.24
CA SER A 17 3.48 -6.29 2.51
C SER A 17 2.00 -5.95 2.67
N LYS A 18 1.12 -6.54 1.84
CA LYS A 18 -0.35 -6.30 1.89
C LYS A 18 -0.93 -6.60 3.27
N GLU A 19 -0.50 -7.71 3.87
CA GLU A 19 -0.98 -8.16 5.18
C GLU A 19 -0.57 -7.19 6.29
N TYR A 20 0.68 -6.71 6.26
CA TYR A 20 1.20 -5.81 7.27
C TYR A 20 0.52 -4.45 7.19
N LEU A 21 0.49 -3.87 5.98
CA LEU A 21 -0.10 -2.56 5.78
C LEU A 21 -1.62 -2.57 5.99
N GLY A 22 -2.30 -3.67 5.63
CA GLY A 22 -3.72 -3.86 5.90
C GLY A 22 -4.05 -4.13 7.37
N MET A 23 -3.12 -4.70 8.14
CA MET A 23 -3.29 -4.88 9.59
C MET A 23 -3.19 -3.52 10.31
N HIS A 24 -2.23 -2.68 9.91
CA HIS A 24 -2.00 -1.37 10.53
C HIS A 24 -2.92 -0.26 10.01
N SER A 25 -3.53 -0.44 8.84
CA SER A 25 -4.44 0.54 8.25
C SER A 25 -5.69 -0.11 7.66
N PRO A 26 -6.88 0.18 8.19
CA PRO A 26 -8.14 -0.37 7.67
C PRO A 26 -8.43 0.09 6.24
N VAL A 27 -7.89 1.26 5.83
CA VAL A 27 -7.99 1.76 4.45
C VAL A 27 -7.26 0.82 3.49
N PHE A 28 -6.01 0.47 3.81
CA PHE A 28 -5.23 -0.47 3.01
C PHE A 28 -5.79 -1.89 3.07
N SER A 29 -6.37 -2.28 4.20
CA SER A 29 -7.08 -3.55 4.33
C SER A 29 -8.24 -3.65 3.33
N GLY A 30 -9.07 -2.60 3.28
CA GLY A 30 -10.16 -2.48 2.31
C GLY A 30 -9.65 -2.49 0.86
N MET A 31 -8.59 -1.73 0.57
CA MET A 31 -8.00 -1.66 -0.77
C MET A 31 -7.43 -3.01 -1.26
N PHE A 32 -6.75 -3.77 -0.40
CA PHE A 32 -6.10 -5.02 -0.77
C PHE A 32 -6.99 -6.26 -0.69
N PHE A 33 -7.87 -6.32 0.31
CA PHE A 33 -8.69 -7.50 0.61
C PHE A 33 -10.17 -7.31 0.31
N GLY A 34 -10.65 -6.06 0.28
CA GLY A 34 -12.02 -5.71 -0.10
C GLY A 34 -12.31 -5.92 -1.59
N GLU A 35 -13.50 -5.53 -2.04
CA GLU A 35 -13.98 -5.74 -3.41
C GLU A 35 -13.53 -4.64 -4.39
N PHE A 36 -12.40 -3.98 -4.12
CA PHE A 36 -11.86 -2.97 -5.00
C PHE A 36 -11.10 -3.59 -6.18
N ALA A 37 -11.03 -2.86 -7.29
CA ALA A 37 -10.30 -3.25 -8.50
C ALA A 37 -8.78 -3.48 -8.28
N GLU A 38 -8.28 -3.12 -7.10
CA GLU A 38 -6.89 -3.22 -6.67
C GLU A 38 -6.53 -4.57 -6.04
N LYS A 39 -7.53 -5.38 -5.62
CA LYS A 39 -7.35 -6.69 -4.99
C LYS A 39 -6.45 -7.63 -5.80
N GLY A 40 -6.65 -7.64 -7.13
CA GLY A 40 -5.90 -8.48 -8.07
C GLY A 40 -4.61 -7.85 -8.61
N LYS A 41 -4.33 -6.59 -8.29
CA LYS A 41 -3.18 -5.88 -8.85
C LYS A 41 -1.92 -6.12 -8.02
N LYS A 42 -0.80 -6.25 -8.74
CA LYS A 42 0.55 -6.26 -8.15
C LYS A 42 1.12 -4.85 -8.01
N GLU A 43 0.62 -3.93 -8.83
CA GLU A 43 0.98 -2.52 -8.85
C GLU A 43 -0.28 -1.67 -8.64
N ILE A 44 -0.26 -0.82 -7.63
CA ILE A 44 -1.38 0.07 -7.28
C ILE A 44 -0.86 1.49 -7.31
N GLU A 45 -1.51 2.34 -8.08
CA GLU A 45 -1.19 3.77 -8.16
C GLU A 45 -1.98 4.53 -7.10
N ILE A 46 -1.25 5.14 -6.15
CA ILE A 46 -1.82 5.99 -5.13
C ILE A 46 -1.59 7.43 -5.53
N LYS A 47 -2.69 8.10 -5.88
CA LYS A 47 -2.75 9.53 -6.19
C LYS A 47 -3.00 10.30 -4.90
N ASP A 48 -2.61 11.58 -4.87
CA ASP A 48 -2.79 12.46 -3.71
C ASP A 48 -2.04 12.06 -2.43
N VAL A 49 -0.97 11.27 -2.55
CA VAL A 49 -0.07 10.97 -1.44
C VAL A 49 1.33 11.49 -1.75
N VAL A 50 1.93 12.19 -0.78
CA VAL A 50 3.33 12.62 -0.85
C VAL A 50 4.20 11.43 -0.45
N TYR A 51 5.18 11.11 -1.30
CA TYR A 51 6.07 9.97 -1.08
C TYR A 51 6.77 10.02 0.28
N GLU A 52 7.27 11.18 0.68
CA GLU A 52 8.00 11.36 1.95
C GLU A 52 7.08 11.08 3.14
N GLU A 53 5.90 11.70 3.18
CA GLU A 53 4.87 11.45 4.20
C GLU A 53 4.48 9.97 4.29
N PHE A 54 4.39 9.28 3.15
CA PHE A 54 4.08 7.85 3.12
C PHE A 54 5.21 6.99 3.68
N ILE A 55 6.45 7.35 3.40
CA ILE A 55 7.63 6.66 3.94
C ILE A 55 7.74 6.90 5.45
N ASP A 56 7.47 8.11 5.94
CA ASP A 56 7.42 8.40 7.37
C ASP A 56 6.30 7.60 8.07
N LEU A 57 5.13 7.48 7.45
CA LEU A 57 4.07 6.61 7.93
C LEU A 57 4.55 5.14 7.99
N LEU A 58 5.23 4.66 6.94
CA LEU A 58 5.79 3.31 6.91
C LEU A 58 6.81 3.09 8.03
N HIS A 59 7.71 4.05 8.28
CA HIS A 59 8.67 3.98 9.38
C HIS A 59 8.01 4.02 10.76
N LEU A 60 6.81 4.61 10.90
CA LEU A 60 6.08 4.62 12.15
C LEU A 60 5.40 3.27 12.44
N ILE A 61 4.99 2.55 11.41
CA ILE A 61 4.26 1.27 11.53
C ILE A 61 5.15 0.03 11.39
N TYR A 62 6.38 0.15 10.87
CA TYR A 62 7.41 -0.90 10.84
C TYR A 62 8.33 -0.83 12.05
#